data_AF-C3PM86-F1
#
_entry.id   AF-C3PM86-F1
#
_cell.length_a   1.000
_cell.length_b   1.000
_cell.length_c   1.000
_cell.angle_alpha   90.00
_cell.angle_beta   90.00
_cell.angle_gamma   90.00
#
_symmetry.space_group_name_H-M   'P 1'
#
loop_
_entity.id
_entity.type
_entity.pdbx_description
1 polymer ?
#
loop_
_entity_poly.entity_id
_entity_poly.type
_entity_poly.pdbx_seq_one_letter_code
_entity_poly.pdbx_strand_id
1 'polypeptide(L)' 'MQELHNIKQIVFLDHRECGAYKILIGQEQLNTKEKETAAHAAILNKARDIIKEKFPQLKVYTFLMGLDGVVEQIYEIPS' A
#
# COMPACT_ATOMS: atom_id res chain seq x y z
N MET A 1 7.94 32.13 11.41
CA MET A 1 8.18 30.76 10.92
C MET A 1 6.83 30.15 10.63
N GLN A 2 6.56 29.74 9.40
CA GLN A 2 5.32 28.99 9.09
C GLN A 2 5.49 27.58 9.65
N GLU A 3 4.69 27.22 10.65
CA GLU A 3 4.54 25.83 11.07
C GLU A 3 3.84 25.05 9.96
N LEU A 4 4.55 24.22 9.23
CA LEU A 4 3.95 23.31 8.24
C LEU A 4 3.20 22.12 8.89
N HIS A 5 3.01 22.12 10.21
CA HIS A 5 2.86 20.88 10.96
C HIS A 5 1.46 20.70 11.54
N ASN A 6 0.61 20.05 10.77
CA ASN A 6 -0.44 19.15 11.29
C ASN A 6 -0.86 18.21 10.15
N ILE A 7 0.08 17.39 9.66
CA ILE A 7 -0.28 16.25 8.82
C ILE A 7 -1.26 15.41 9.64
N LYS A 8 -2.46 15.16 9.10
CA LYS A 8 -3.50 14.38 9.77
C LYS A 8 -3.61 12.97 9.18
N GLN A 9 -3.18 12.81 7.94
CA GLN A 9 -3.43 11.62 7.15
C GLN A 9 -2.25 11.35 6.22
N ILE A 10 -1.91 10.08 6.07
CA ILE A 10 -0.99 9.57 5.06
C ILE A 10 -1.76 8.58 4.19
N VAL A 11 -1.54 8.66 2.89
CA VAL A 11 -2.14 7.76 1.91
C VAL A 11 -1.01 7.09 1.15
N PHE A 12 -0.93 5.76 1.24
CA PHE A 12 -0.11 4.95 0.37
C PHE A 12 -0.98 4.43 -0.78
N LEU A 13 -0.51 4.64 -2.02
CA LEU A 13 -1.18 4.23 -3.23
C LEU A 13 -0.15 3.56 -4.14
N ASP A 14 -0.33 2.27 -4.39
CA ASP A 14 0.37 1.54 -5.43
C ASP A 14 -0.53 1.28 -6.63
N HIS A 15 0.05 0.81 -7.72
CA HIS A 15 -0.70 0.33 -8.88
C HIS A 15 -0.33 -1.11 -9.23
N ARG A 16 -1.27 -1.80 -9.86
CA ARG A 16 -1.09 -3.14 -10.44
C ARG A 16 -0.12 -3.08 -11.62
N GLU A 17 0.46 -4.23 -11.91
CA GLU A 17 1.52 -4.43 -12.90
C GLU A 17 2.77 -3.57 -12.66
N CYS A 18 3.03 -3.19 -11.40
CA CYS A 18 4.23 -2.45 -11.03
C CYS A 18 5.49 -3.23 -11.42
N GLY A 19 6.29 -2.66 -12.32
CA GLY A 19 7.52 -3.28 -12.80
C GLY A 19 8.52 -3.57 -11.67
N ALA A 20 8.52 -2.75 -10.62
CA ALA A 20 9.38 -2.97 -9.45
C ALA A 20 8.99 -4.24 -8.68
N TYR A 21 7.70 -4.52 -8.52
CA TYR A 21 7.23 -5.73 -7.84
C TYR A 21 7.60 -7.00 -8.63
N LYS A 22 7.52 -6.96 -9.96
CA LYS A 22 7.94 -8.07 -10.83
C LYS A 22 9.43 -8.42 -10.65
N ILE A 23 10.28 -7.42 -10.40
CA ILE A 23 11.72 -7.60 -10.16
C ILE A 23 11.98 -8.09 -8.73
N LEU A 24 11.31 -7.51 -7.74
CA LEU A 24 11.58 -7.77 -6.31
C LEU A 24 11.00 -9.09 -5.81
N ILE A 25 9.82 -9.48 -6.30
CA ILE A 25 9.03 -10.63 -5.79
C ILE A 25 9.04 -11.80 -6.80
N GLY A 26 9.33 -11.51 -8.07
CA GLY A 26 9.35 -12.49 -9.16
C GLY A 26 7.99 -12.67 -9.82
N GLN A 27 7.98 -12.85 -11.14
CA GLN A 27 6.75 -12.87 -11.96
C GLN A 27 5.78 -14.00 -11.58
N GLU A 28 6.28 -15.18 -11.23
CA GLU A 28 5.44 -16.34 -10.84
C GLU A 28 4.60 -16.08 -9.58
N GLN A 29 5.07 -15.18 -8.71
CA GLN A 29 4.38 -14.80 -7.48
C GLN A 29 3.35 -13.70 -7.71
N LEU A 30 3.28 -13.12 -8.92
CA LEU A 30 2.34 -12.05 -9.29
C LEU A 30 1.47 -12.43 -10.49
N ASN A 31 1.42 -13.71 -10.84
CA ASN A 31 0.77 -14.18 -12.06
C ASN A 31 -0.77 -14.22 -11.99
N THR A 32 -1.36 -13.91 -10.83
CA THR A 32 -2.82 -13.69 -10.69
C THR A 32 -3.08 -12.40 -9.95
N LYS A 33 -4.26 -11.80 -10.21
CA LYS A 33 -4.72 -10.57 -9.55
C LYS A 33 -4.68 -10.72 -8.03
N GLU A 34 -5.05 -11.88 -7.50
CA GLU A 34 -5.12 -12.17 -6.06
C GLU A 34 -3.73 -12.22 -5.44
N LYS A 35 -2.78 -12.93 -6.07
CA LYS A 35 -1.41 -13.02 -5.56
C LYS A 35 -0.70 -11.67 -5.61
N GLU A 36 -0.88 -10.93 -6.71
CA GLU A 36 -0.38 -9.57 -6.81
C GLU A 36 -0.97 -8.67 -5.72
N THR A 37 -2.29 -8.76 -5.50
CA THR A 37 -2.96 -8.01 -4.42
C THR A 37 -2.37 -8.36 -3.06
N ALA A 38 -2.15 -9.64 -2.76
CA ALA A 38 -1.57 -10.08 -1.50
C ALA A 38 -0.13 -9.54 -1.32
N ALA A 39 0.68 -9.53 -2.38
CA ALA A 39 2.04 -9.01 -2.34
C ALA A 39 2.07 -7.49 -2.07
N HIS A 40 1.24 -6.70 -2.76
CA HIS A 40 1.09 -5.28 -2.47
C HIS A 40 0.54 -5.03 -1.07
N ALA A 41 -0.50 -5.77 -0.66
CA ALA A 41 -1.10 -5.68 0.66
C ALA A 41 -0.09 -5.90 1.79
N ALA A 42 0.79 -6.90 1.67
CA ALA A 42 1.79 -7.20 2.67
C ALA A 42 2.75 -6.01 2.90
N ILE A 43 3.23 -5.40 1.81
CA ILE A 43 4.17 -4.27 1.89
C ILE A 43 3.47 -2.99 2.35
N LEU A 44 2.30 -2.67 1.79
CA LEU A 44 1.52 -1.49 2.15
C LEU A 44 1.09 -1.53 3.62
N ASN A 45 0.61 -2.68 4.11
CA ASN A 45 0.24 -2.84 5.52
C ASN A 45 1.46 -2.76 6.44
N LYS A 46 2.61 -3.34 6.05
CA LYS A 46 3.85 -3.17 6.82
C LYS A 46 4.26 -1.70 6.93
N ALA A 47 4.19 -0.94 5.85
CA ALA A 47 4.46 0.50 5.88
C ALA A 47 3.47 1.25 6.78
N ARG A 48 2.18 0.93 6.66
CA ARG A 48 1.11 1.46 7.52
C ARG A 48 1.40 1.23 9.00
N ASP A 49 1.79 0.02 9.37
CA ASP A 49 2.04 -0.34 10.77
C ASP A 49 3.25 0.40 11.35
N ILE A 50 4.33 0.52 10.58
CA ILE A 50 5.51 1.32 10.96
C ILE A 50 5.13 2.78 11.22
N ILE A 51 4.28 3.37 10.36
CA ILE A 51 3.81 4.75 10.54
C ILE A 51 2.90 4.86 11.76
N LYS A 52 1.97 3.93 11.97
CA LYS A 52 1.07 3.95 13.13
C LYS A 52 1.81 3.75 14.45
N GLU A 53 2.90 2.97 14.46
CA GLU A 53 3.77 2.82 15.62
C GLU A 53 4.52 4.11 15.94
N LYS A 54 5.09 4.79 14.93
CA LYS A 54 5.86 6.03 15.10
C LYS A 54 4.99 7.27 15.34
N PHE A 55 3.81 7.31 14.73
CA PHE A 55 2.92 8.48 14.68
C PHE A 55 1.45 8.05 14.87
N PRO A 56 1.06 7.62 16.08
CA PRO A 56 -0.26 7.04 16.36
C PRO A 56 -1.43 8.01 16.11
N GLN A 57 -1.17 9.32 16.05
CA GLN A 57 -2.16 10.35 15.74
C GLN A 57 -2.51 10.45 14.25
N LEU A 58 -1.69 9.87 13.35
CA LEU A 58 -1.91 9.92 11.92
C LEU A 58 -2.89 8.82 11.48
N LYS A 59 -3.88 9.19 10.68
CA LYS A 59 -4.66 8.19 9.94
C LYS A 59 -3.83 7.72 8.76
N VAL A 60 -3.73 6.41 8.56
CA VAL A 60 -2.97 5.84 7.45
C VAL A 60 -3.89 4.98 6.61
N TYR A 61 -3.93 5.26 5.31
CA TYR A 61 -4.73 4.53 4.34
C TYR A 61 -3.83 3.88 3.29
N THR A 62 -4.23 2.71 2.83
CA THR A 62 -3.50 1.88 1.87
C THR A 62 -4.43 1.49 0.73
N PHE A 63 -4.05 1.83 -0.49
CA PHE A 63 -4.84 1.61 -1.69
C PHE A 63 -4.02 0.95 -2.79
N LEU A 64 -4.69 0.19 -3.64
CA LEU A 64 -4.13 -0.40 -4.84
C LEU A 64 -5.02 -0.05 -6.03
N MET A 65 -4.41 0.54 -7.06
CA MET A 65 -5.11 0.97 -8.27
C MET A 65 -4.86 0.01 -9.42
N GLY A 66 -5.92 -0.38 -10.14
CA GLY A 66 -5.81 -1.07 -11.42
C GLY A 66 -5.33 -0.15 -12.55
N LEU A 67 -4.91 -0.73 -13.67
CA LEU A 67 -4.55 0.05 -14.86
C LEU A 67 -5.76 0.74 -15.52
N ASP A 68 -6.96 0.29 -15.18
CA ASP A 68 -8.24 0.92 -15.51
C ASP A 68 -8.57 2.13 -14.63
N GLY A 69 -7.71 2.46 -13.66
CA GLY A 69 -7.91 3.56 -12.71
C GLY A 69 -8.86 3.22 -11.56
N VAL A 70 -9.38 1.98 -11.47
CA VAL A 70 -10.21 1.56 -10.35
C VAL A 70 -9.33 1.39 -9.11
N VAL A 71 -9.72 2.04 -8.01
CA VAL A 71 -8.97 2.02 -6.76
C VAL A 71 -9.68 1.13 -5.75
N GLU A 72 -8.95 0.12 -5.26
CA GLU A 72 -9.40 -0.78 -4.21
C GLU A 72 -8.67 -0.40 -2.91
N GLN A 73 -9.41 -0.31 -1.81
CA GLN A 73 -8.79 -0.13 -0.51
C GLN A 73 -8.26 -1.46 0.01
N ILE A 74 -6.98 -1.48 0.34
CA ILE A 74 -6.29 -2.68 0.78
C ILE A 74 -6.20 -2.64 2.30
N TYR A 75 -7.13 -3.33 2.95
CA TYR A 75 -7.05 -3.63 4.37
C TYR A 75 -6.42 -5.02 4.56
N GLU A 76 -6.06 -5.34 5.80
CA GLU A 76 -5.61 -6.69 6.17
C GLU A 76 -6.54 -7.73 5.53
N ILE A 77 -6.00 -8.55 4.63
CA ILE A 77 -6.63 -9.81 4.26
C ILE A 77 -6.39 -10.68 5.49
N PRO A 78 -7.42 -11.08 6.27
CA PRO A 78 -7.20 -11.96 7.40
C PRO A 78 -6.58 -13.24 6.85
N SER A 79 -5.47 -13.64 7.49
CA SER A 79 -4.80 -14.93 7.28
C SER A 79 -5.75 -16.10 7.43
#